data_AF-A0A7J4JZX9-F1
#
_entry.id   AF-A0A7J4JZX9-F1
#
_cell.length_a   1.000
_cell.length_b   1.000
_cell.length_c   1.000
_cell.angle_alpha   90.00
_cell.angle_beta   90.00
_cell.angle_gamma   90.00
#
_symmetry.space_group_name_H-M   'P 1'
#
loop_
_entity.id
_entity.type
_entity.pdbx_description
1 polymer ?
#
loop_
_entity_poly.entity_id
_entity_poly.type
_entity_poly.pdbx_seq_one_letter_code
_entity_poly.pdbx_strand_id
1 'polypeptide(L)'
;GFLNFFWHEVCDNYLEYVKHRIYDESQEEGAKSAKKSAQFVLRYVLLNSIKLVAPVLSHISEEIYHSFFGAKENESIHLSKWPEPKEIDEAIIRRMEPLHRVIGELRQYKAKNKMAQNAQIPSITISLEEGLSPDLLDEIRKIGKVSSIETKPAEKGKFCIECG
;
A
#
# COMPACT_ATOMS: atom_id res chain seq x y z
N GLY A 1 8.61 -15.17 -3.76
CA GLY A 1 7.82 -15.72 -4.90
C GLY A 1 6.52 -14.95 -5.04
N PHE A 2 5.79 -15.13 -6.15
CA PHE A 2 4.57 -14.36 -6.47
C PHE A 2 3.52 -14.35 -5.35
N LEU A 3 3.21 -15.50 -4.75
CA LEU A 3 2.19 -15.58 -3.68
C LEU A 3 2.55 -14.73 -2.46
N ASN A 4 3.82 -14.73 -2.07
CA ASN A 4 4.32 -13.89 -0.96
C ASN A 4 4.15 -12.40 -1.29
N PHE A 5 4.46 -12.01 -2.52
CA PHE A 5 4.28 -10.64 -3.00
C PHE A 5 2.79 -10.25 -3.00
N PHE A 6 1.93 -11.08 -3.61
CA PHE A 6 0.51 -10.77 -3.72
C PHE A 6 -0.15 -10.67 -2.33
N TRP A 7 0.16 -11.59 -1.43
CA TRP A 7 -0.44 -11.58 -0.10
C TRP A 7 0.11 -10.45 0.78
N HIS A 8 1.44 -10.33 0.92
CA HIS A 8 2.00 -9.40 1.90
C HIS A 8 2.20 -7.99 1.33
N GLU A 9 2.67 -7.85 0.10
CA GLU A 9 2.88 -6.52 -0.48
C GLU A 9 1.60 -5.91 -1.03
N VAL A 10 0.75 -6.70 -1.70
CA VAL A 10 -0.48 -6.15 -2.28
C VAL A 10 -1.61 -6.15 -1.25
N CYS A 11 -1.99 -7.32 -0.72
CA CYS A 11 -3.17 -7.43 0.14
C CYS A 11 -2.96 -6.84 1.54
N ASP A 12 -1.88 -7.19 2.25
CA ASP A 12 -1.64 -6.69 3.59
C ASP A 12 -1.18 -5.23 3.57
N ASN A 13 -0.21 -4.87 2.71
CA ASN A 13 0.39 -3.54 2.69
C ASN A 13 -0.37 -2.56 1.78
N TYR A 14 -0.28 -2.73 0.47
CA TYR A 14 -0.71 -1.72 -0.49
C TYR A 14 -2.19 -1.35 -0.37
N LEU A 15 -3.08 -2.34 -0.18
CA LEU A 15 -4.51 -2.08 0.04
C LEU A 15 -4.73 -1.16 1.24
N GLU A 16 -4.03 -1.39 2.36
CA GLU A 16 -4.13 -0.53 3.54
C GLU A 16 -3.64 0.89 3.24
N TYR A 17 -2.54 1.03 2.51
CA TYR A 17 -1.92 2.32 2.23
C TYR A 17 -2.86 3.22 1.43
N VAL A 18 -3.57 2.66 0.46
CA VAL A 18 -4.44 3.43 -0.42
C VAL A 18 -5.85 3.65 0.12
N LYS A 19 -6.28 2.97 1.20
CA LYS A 19 -7.64 3.11 1.76
C LYS A 19 -8.05 4.57 1.98
N HIS A 20 -7.17 5.35 2.58
CA HIS A 20 -7.46 6.75 2.86
C HIS A 20 -7.70 7.59 1.59
N ARG A 21 -7.07 7.24 0.46
CA ARG A 21 -7.28 7.89 -0.84
C ARG A 21 -8.56 7.41 -1.51
N ILE A 22 -8.87 6.12 -1.40
CA ILE A 22 -10.07 5.52 -2.00
C ILE A 22 -11.35 6.00 -1.31
N TYR A 23 -11.32 6.07 0.02
CA TYR A 23 -12.47 6.49 0.84
C TYR A 23 -12.54 8.00 1.05
N ASP A 24 -11.65 8.78 0.44
CA ASP A 24 -11.80 10.23 0.41
C ASP A 24 -12.98 10.63 -0.49
N GLU A 25 -13.95 11.33 0.10
CA GLU A 25 -15.15 11.85 -0.57
C GLU A 25 -15.07 13.35 -0.84
N SER A 26 -13.97 14.00 -0.44
CA SER A 26 -13.77 15.42 -0.67
C SER A 26 -13.78 15.73 -2.16
N GLN A 27 -14.33 16.91 -2.48
CA GLN A 27 -14.44 17.37 -3.87
C GLN A 27 -13.22 18.14 -4.35
N GLU A 28 -12.18 18.23 -3.51
CA GLU A 28 -10.91 18.86 -3.81
C GLU A 28 -10.19 18.13 -4.94
N GLU A 29 -9.58 18.90 -5.86
CA GLU A 29 -8.92 18.33 -7.03
C GLU A 29 -7.76 17.41 -6.65
N GLY A 30 -7.02 17.76 -5.59
CA GLY A 30 -5.95 16.93 -5.04
C GLY A 30 -6.42 15.55 -4.60
N ALA A 31 -7.53 15.48 -3.86
CA ALA A 31 -8.10 14.22 -3.39
C ALA A 31 -8.66 13.36 -4.53
N LYS A 32 -9.35 14.00 -5.50
CA LYS A 32 -9.82 13.31 -6.72
C LYS A 32 -8.67 12.71 -7.52
N SER A 33 -7.59 13.46 -7.70
CA SER A 33 -6.38 13.00 -8.38
C SER A 33 -5.72 11.84 -7.64
N ALA A 34 -5.57 11.95 -6.31
CA ALA A 34 -5.01 10.88 -5.47
C ALA A 34 -5.84 9.59 -5.53
N LYS A 35 -7.18 9.70 -5.50
CA LYS A 35 -8.11 8.57 -5.64
C LYS A 35 -7.98 7.89 -7.00
N LYS A 36 -7.98 8.67 -8.09
CA LYS A 36 -7.78 8.14 -9.46
C LYS A 36 -6.42 7.44 -9.61
N SER A 37 -5.36 8.02 -9.05
CA SER A 37 -4.03 7.42 -9.06
C SER A 37 -4.00 6.07 -8.34
N ALA A 38 -4.57 5.98 -7.15
CA ALA A 38 -4.70 4.72 -6.41
C ALA A 38 -5.52 3.67 -7.18
N GLN A 39 -6.66 4.06 -7.76
CA GLN A 39 -7.50 3.17 -8.57
C GLN A 39 -6.75 2.65 -9.81
N PHE A 40 -5.98 3.51 -10.47
CA PHE A 40 -5.17 3.12 -11.62
C PHE A 40 -4.15 2.05 -11.24
N VAL A 41 -3.39 2.25 -10.16
CA VAL A 41 -2.39 1.28 -9.72
C VAL A 41 -3.04 -0.02 -9.24
N LEU A 42 -4.15 0.04 -8.49
CA LEU A 42 -4.91 -1.16 -8.08
C LEU A 42 -5.38 -1.97 -9.29
N ARG A 43 -5.96 -1.30 -10.30
CA ARG A 43 -6.39 -1.94 -11.53
C ARG A 43 -5.21 -2.56 -12.29
N TYR A 44 -4.08 -1.85 -12.37
CA TYR A 44 -2.86 -2.33 -13.01
C TYR A 44 -2.29 -3.57 -12.31
N VAL A 45 -2.13 -3.52 -10.99
CA VAL A 45 -1.57 -4.62 -10.20
C VAL A 45 -2.49 -5.83 -10.23
N LEU A 46 -3.81 -5.64 -10.09
CA LEU A 46 -4.78 -6.73 -10.18
C LEU A 46 -4.71 -7.42 -11.54
N LEU A 47 -4.76 -6.66 -12.64
CA LEU A 47 -4.70 -7.21 -14.00
C LEU A 47 -3.45 -8.06 -14.23
N ASN A 48 -2.28 -7.54 -13.85
CA ASN A 48 -1.03 -8.27 -14.05
C ASN A 48 -0.94 -9.48 -13.11
N SER A 49 -1.48 -9.38 -11.89
CA SER A 49 -1.53 -10.51 -10.96
C SER A 49 -2.37 -11.65 -11.52
N ILE A 50 -3.58 -11.37 -12.05
CA ILE A 50 -4.43 -12.40 -12.65
C ILE A 50 -3.83 -12.99 -13.93
N LYS A 51 -3.09 -12.21 -14.73
CA LYS A 51 -2.34 -12.73 -15.88
C LYS A 51 -1.25 -13.72 -15.46
N LEU A 52 -0.53 -13.42 -14.38
CA LEU A 52 0.53 -14.29 -13.87
C LEU A 52 -0.02 -15.62 -13.34
N VAL A 53 -1.21 -15.62 -12.73
CA VAL A 53 -1.82 -16.84 -12.19
C VAL A 53 -2.74 -17.57 -13.18
N ALA A 54 -3.16 -16.93 -14.27
CA ALA A 54 -4.08 -17.52 -15.26
C ALA A 54 -3.66 -18.92 -15.75
N PRO A 55 -2.37 -19.24 -16.01
CA PRO A 55 -1.97 -20.59 -16.42
C PRO A 55 -2.25 -21.69 -15.37
N VAL A 56 -2.38 -21.33 -14.09
CA VAL A 56 -2.62 -22.25 -12.98
C VAL A 56 -4.07 -22.19 -12.50
N LEU A 57 -4.64 -20.98 -12.43
CA LEU A 57 -5.96 -20.68 -11.89
C LEU A 57 -6.86 -20.12 -13.00
N SER A 58 -7.09 -20.90 -14.05
CA SER A 58 -7.75 -20.45 -15.29
C SER A 58 -9.14 -19.85 -15.06
N HIS A 59 -10.06 -20.63 -14.49
CA HIS A 59 -11.47 -20.24 -14.36
C HIS A 59 -11.66 -18.96 -13.53
N ILE A 60 -11.01 -18.86 -12.37
CA ILE A 60 -11.14 -17.68 -11.51
C ILE A 60 -10.45 -16.45 -12.11
N SER A 61 -9.33 -16.63 -12.82
CA SER A 61 -8.67 -15.53 -13.51
C SER A 61 -9.53 -14.97 -14.64
N GLU A 62 -10.23 -15.85 -15.36
CA GLU A 62 -11.19 -15.49 -16.41
C GLU A 62 -12.41 -14.74 -15.84
N GLU A 63 -13.00 -15.25 -14.76
CA GLU A 63 -14.14 -14.63 -14.09
C GLU A 63 -13.80 -13.21 -13.58
N ILE A 64 -12.66 -13.05 -12.91
CA ILE A 64 -12.18 -11.73 -12.46
C ILE A 64 -11.91 -10.81 -13.66
N TYR A 65 -11.33 -11.34 -14.73
CA TYR A 65 -11.03 -10.57 -15.93
C TYR A 65 -12.30 -9.96 -16.55
N HIS A 66 -13.33 -10.77 -16.79
CA HIS A 66 -14.60 -10.29 -17.32
C HIS A 66 -15.29 -9.32 -16.35
N SER A 67 -15.32 -9.63 -15.05
CA SER A 67 -16.04 -8.83 -14.04
C SER A 67 -15.48 -7.42 -13.87
N PHE A 68 -14.16 -7.26 -13.87
CA PHE A 68 -13.51 -6.00 -13.48
C PHE A 68 -12.88 -5.22 -14.65
N PHE A 69 -12.61 -5.88 -15.78
CA PHE A 69 -11.86 -5.26 -16.88
C PHE A 69 -12.72 -5.00 -18.12
N GLY A 70 -13.99 -5.37 -18.09
CA GLY A 70 -14.96 -5.08 -19.16
C GLY A 70 -14.65 -5.84 -20.45
N ALA A 71 -14.02 -7.01 -20.33
CA ALA A 71 -13.72 -7.87 -21.47
C ALA A 71 -15.03 -8.29 -22.15
N LYS A 72 -15.12 -8.06 -23.46
CA LYS A 72 -16.29 -8.41 -24.25
C LYS A 72 -16.54 -9.91 -24.20
N GLU A 73 -17.78 -10.31 -24.46
CA GLU A 73 -18.12 -11.71 -24.74
C GLU A 73 -17.15 -12.22 -25.84
N ASN A 74 -16.32 -13.23 -25.52
CA ASN A 74 -15.23 -13.82 -26.31
C ASN A 74 -13.79 -13.26 -26.14
N GLU A 75 -13.54 -12.20 -25.37
CA GLU A 75 -12.17 -11.78 -25.02
C GLU A 75 -11.69 -12.50 -23.75
N SER A 76 -10.76 -13.46 -23.90
CA SER A 76 -10.22 -14.25 -22.78
C SER A 76 -8.90 -13.70 -22.25
N ILE A 77 -8.69 -13.76 -20.93
CA ILE A 77 -7.39 -13.43 -20.31
C ILE A 77 -6.24 -14.28 -20.86
N HIS A 78 -6.53 -15.51 -21.29
CA HIS A 78 -5.54 -16.43 -21.86
C HIS A 78 -5.04 -16.00 -23.25
N LEU A 79 -5.73 -15.06 -23.91
CA LEU A 79 -5.30 -14.45 -25.16
C LEU A 79 -4.52 -13.13 -24.93
N SER A 80 -4.44 -12.67 -23.68
CA SER A 80 -3.77 -11.41 -23.36
C SER A 80 -2.24 -11.56 -23.38
N LYS A 81 -1.54 -10.47 -23.70
CA LYS A 81 -0.08 -10.43 -23.62
C LYS A 81 0.39 -10.65 -22.19
N TRP A 82 1.43 -11.47 -22.05
CA TRP A 82 2.14 -11.66 -20.79
C TRP A 82 2.65 -10.32 -20.24
N PRO A 83 2.63 -10.10 -18.91
CA PRO A 83 3.17 -8.89 -18.32
C PRO A 83 4.67 -8.75 -18.58
N GLU A 84 5.09 -7.56 -19.02
CA GLU A 84 6.50 -7.22 -19.21
C GLU A 84 7.03 -6.47 -17.98
N PRO A 85 8.25 -6.80 -17.50
CA PRO A 85 8.88 -6.06 -16.42
C PRO A 85 9.17 -4.63 -16.86
N LYS A 86 9.01 -3.68 -15.94
CA LYS A 86 9.37 -2.28 -16.12
C LYS A 86 10.61 -1.95 -15.30
N GLU A 87 11.29 -0.86 -15.68
CA GLU A 87 12.38 -0.31 -14.88
C GLU A 87 11.88 0.06 -13.47
N ILE A 88 12.71 -0.28 -12.49
CA ILE A 88 12.46 -0.03 -11.07
C ILE A 88 13.35 1.12 -10.64
N ASP A 89 12.74 2.15 -10.06
CA ASP A 89 13.48 3.24 -9.45
C ASP A 89 13.84 2.87 -8.00
N GLU A 90 15.08 2.42 -7.83
CA GLU A 90 15.65 2.07 -6.52
C GLU A 90 15.68 3.25 -5.53
N ALA A 91 15.74 4.49 -6.02
CA ALA A 91 15.69 5.66 -5.14
C ALA A 91 14.30 5.83 -4.52
N ILE A 92 13.23 5.54 -5.27
CA ILE A 92 11.86 5.55 -4.75
C ILE A 92 11.68 4.45 -3.68
N ILE A 93 12.20 3.24 -3.93
CA ILE A 93 12.14 2.15 -2.95
C ILE A 93 12.80 2.58 -1.64
N ARG A 94 14.04 3.08 -1.72
CA ARG A 94 14.79 3.56 -0.54
C ARG A 94 14.05 4.69 0.20
N ARG A 95 13.43 5.62 -0.54
CA ARG A 95 12.63 6.70 0.06
C ARG A 95 11.41 6.17 0.82
N MET A 96 10.81 5.08 0.37
CA MET A 96 9.60 4.50 0.97
C MET A 96 9.90 3.54 2.13
N GLU A 97 11.15 3.09 2.30
CA GLU A 97 11.56 2.16 3.35
C GLU A 97 11.15 2.62 4.78
N PRO A 98 11.35 3.90 5.19
CA PRO A 98 10.96 4.33 6.52
C PRO A 98 9.44 4.24 6.74
N LEU A 99 8.63 4.51 5.71
CA LEU A 99 7.17 4.40 5.81
C LEU A 99 6.75 2.96 6.07
N HIS A 100 7.29 1.99 5.32
CA HIS A 100 6.98 0.57 5.54
C HIS A 100 7.35 0.13 6.95
N ARG A 101 8.53 0.56 7.42
CA ARG A 101 9.01 0.26 8.78
C ARG A 101 8.09 0.83 9.85
N VAL A 102 7.71 2.11 9.73
CA VAL A 102 6.79 2.74 10.70
C VAL A 102 5.44 2.04 10.72
N ILE A 103 4.82 1.82 9.56
CA ILE A 103 3.49 1.19 9.50
C ILE A 103 3.55 -0.25 10.02
N GLY A 104 4.63 -0.98 9.75
CA GLY A 104 4.86 -2.32 10.30
C GLY A 104 4.87 -2.33 11.83
N GLU A 105 5.60 -1.42 12.47
CA GLU A 105 5.64 -1.27 13.93
C GLU A 105 4.28 -0.87 14.51
N LEU A 106 3.56 0.06 13.86
CA LEU A 106 2.22 0.45 14.32
C LEU A 106 1.23 -0.72 14.25
N ARG A 107 1.30 -1.56 13.21
CA ARG A 107 0.47 -2.76 13.11
C ARG A 107 0.78 -3.77 14.21
N GLN A 108 2.07 -3.98 14.51
CA GLN A 108 2.51 -4.85 15.60
C GLN A 108 2.06 -4.31 16.96
N TYR A 109 2.18 -3.00 17.19
CA TYR A 109 1.69 -2.34 18.39
C TYR A 109 0.18 -2.56 18.58
N LYS A 110 -0.62 -2.31 17.53
CA LYS A 110 -2.08 -2.53 17.58
C LYS A 110 -2.40 -4.00 17.86
N ALA A 111 -1.71 -4.94 17.20
CA ALA A 111 -1.91 -6.37 17.42
C ALA A 111 -1.58 -6.80 18.85
N LYS A 112 -0.43 -6.36 19.40
CA LYS A 112 -0.03 -6.65 20.79
C LYS A 112 -1.02 -6.11 21.81
N ASN A 113 -1.63 -4.95 21.53
CA ASN A 113 -2.62 -4.31 22.40
C ASN A 113 -4.07 -4.71 22.08
N LYS A 114 -4.30 -5.72 21.22
CA LYS A 114 -5.63 -6.18 20.79
C LYS A 114 -6.52 -5.06 20.21
N MET A 115 -5.90 -4.06 19.60
CA MET A 115 -6.58 -2.96 18.92
C MET A 115 -6.91 -3.35 17.48
N ALA A 116 -8.04 -2.86 16.96
CA ALA A 116 -8.35 -2.97 15.54
C ALA A 116 -7.33 -2.16 14.71
N GLN A 117 -7.01 -2.60 13.49
CA GLN A 117 -6.00 -1.91 12.66
C GLN A 117 -6.43 -0.50 12.24
N ASN A 118 -7.73 -0.24 12.17
CA ASN A 118 -8.31 1.08 11.94
C ASN A 118 -8.46 1.93 13.21
N ALA A 119 -8.12 1.41 14.39
CA ALA A 119 -8.17 2.16 15.64
C ALA A 119 -7.17 3.33 15.60
N GLN A 120 -7.60 4.47 16.15
CA GLN A 120 -6.80 5.68 16.21
C GLN A 120 -5.74 5.58 17.32
N ILE A 121 -4.53 6.04 17.02
CA ILE A 121 -3.44 6.19 17.99
C ILE A 121 -3.29 7.69 18.32
N PRO A 122 -3.36 8.11 19.59
CA PRO A 122 -3.28 9.52 19.98
C PRO A 122 -1.99 10.19 19.52
N SER A 123 -0.85 9.60 19.84
CA SER A 123 0.45 10.14 19.45
C SER A 123 1.48 9.05 19.25
N ILE A 124 2.45 9.34 18.39
CA ILE A 124 3.67 8.54 18.28
C ILE A 124 4.89 9.45 18.29
N THR A 125 5.99 8.95 18.82
CA THR A 125 7.31 9.55 18.69
C THR A 125 8.18 8.63 17.86
N ILE A 126 8.69 9.12 16.73
CA ILE A 126 9.59 8.38 15.85
C ILE A 126 11.01 8.88 16.09
N SER A 127 11.92 7.98 16.45
CA SER A 127 13.34 8.27 16.62
C SER A 127 14.09 7.81 15.37
N LEU A 128 14.84 8.71 14.71
CA LEU A 128 15.51 8.45 13.43
C LEU A 128 16.77 9.33 13.24
N GLU A 129 17.71 8.86 12.41
CA GLU A 129 18.93 9.60 12.06
C GLU A 129 18.66 10.83 11.19
N GLU A 130 17.95 10.63 10.07
CA GLU A 130 17.61 11.67 9.10
C GLU A 130 16.10 11.89 9.07
N GLY A 131 15.68 13.14 9.30
CA GLY A 131 14.28 13.54 9.32
C GLY A 131 13.46 13.00 8.15
N LEU A 132 12.18 12.69 8.40
CA LEU A 132 11.25 12.29 7.34
C LEU A 132 10.73 13.52 6.61
N SER A 133 10.60 13.42 5.28
CA SER A 133 9.95 14.48 4.49
C SER A 133 8.51 14.69 4.95
N PRO A 134 7.97 15.93 4.92
CA PRO A 134 6.59 16.23 5.33
C PRO A 134 5.53 15.34 4.69
N ASP A 135 5.69 15.01 3.41
CA ASP A 135 4.75 14.14 2.67
C ASP A 135 4.68 12.73 3.27
N LEU A 136 5.82 12.17 3.70
CA LEU A 136 5.88 10.84 4.32
C LEU A 136 5.26 10.85 5.71
N LEU A 137 5.44 11.93 6.47
CA LEU A 137 4.80 12.09 7.78
C LEU A 137 3.28 12.14 7.64
N ASP A 138 2.76 12.88 6.66
CA ASP A 138 1.32 12.93 6.40
C ASP A 138 0.76 11.58 5.93
N GLU A 139 1.48 10.86 5.08
CA GLU A 139 1.12 9.49 4.69
C GLU A 139 1.10 8.53 5.89
N ILE A 140 2.14 8.54 6.73
CA ILE A 140 2.19 7.74 7.97
C ILE A 140 1.00 8.07 8.87
N ARG A 141 0.66 9.35 9.02
CA ARG A 141 -0.47 9.81 9.83
C ARG A 141 -1.79 9.24 9.31
N LYS A 142 -2.02 9.32 7.99
CA LYS A 142 -3.24 8.88 7.32
C LYS A 142 -3.39 7.36 7.32
N ILE A 143 -2.32 6.63 7.01
CA ILE A 143 -2.30 5.16 6.95
C ILE A 143 -2.35 4.58 8.37
N GLY A 144 -1.49 5.05 9.27
CA GLY A 144 -1.38 4.57 10.64
C GLY A 144 -2.55 4.97 11.55
N LYS A 145 -3.41 5.89 11.12
CA LYS A 145 -4.48 6.51 11.91
C LYS A 145 -3.93 7.14 13.19
N VAL A 146 -2.92 7.98 13.04
CA VAL A 146 -2.25 8.65 14.15
C VAL A 146 -2.70 10.11 14.21
N SER A 147 -2.97 10.66 15.40
CA SER A 147 -3.40 12.07 15.50
C SER A 147 -2.20 13.04 15.50
N SER A 148 -1.13 12.70 16.21
CA SER A 148 0.09 13.51 16.30
C SER A 148 1.35 12.67 16.10
N ILE A 149 2.32 13.19 15.36
CA ILE A 149 3.62 12.56 15.13
C ILE A 149 4.71 13.53 15.56
N GLU A 150 5.55 13.10 16.50
CA GLU A 150 6.78 13.80 16.89
C GLU A 150 8.00 13.05 16.35
N THR A 151 9.04 13.79 15.96
CA THR A 151 10.32 13.19 15.55
C THR A 151 11.42 13.60 16.50
N LYS A 152 12.27 12.64 16.89
CA LYS A 152 13.45 12.88 17.73
C LYS A 152 14.72 12.37 17.01
N PRO A 153 15.84 13.08 17.12
CA PRO A 153 17.11 12.60 16.60
C PRO A 153 17.55 11.34 17.35
N ALA A 154 18.00 10.33 16.61
CA ALA A 154 18.53 9.08 17.16
C ALA A 154 20.00 8.87 16.80
N GLU A 155 20.69 8.04 17.58
CA GLU A 155 22.04 7.57 17.22
C GLU A 155 22.01 6.73 15.94
N LYS A 156 23.16 6.66 15.27
CA LYS A 156 23.33 5.88 14.04
C LYS A 156 22.87 4.42 14.23
N GLY A 157 21.91 3.99 13.42
CA GLY A 157 21.30 2.67 13.38
C GLY A 157 20.07 2.51 14.27
N LYS A 158 19.73 3.49 15.13
CA LYS A 158 18.59 3.39 16.04
C LYS A 158 17.33 3.96 15.40
N PHE A 159 16.32 3.09 15.32
CA PHE A 159 14.95 3.46 14.96
C PHE A 159 14.01 2.91 16.03
N CYS A 160 13.25 3.80 16.66
CA CYS A 160 12.32 3.44 17.73
C CYS A 160 11.01 4.20 17.55
N ILE A 161 9.90 3.54 17.84
CA ILE A 161 8.57 4.14 17.85
C ILE A 161 7.96 3.96 19.23
N GLU A 162 7.67 5.07 19.88
CA GLU A 162 6.93 5.09 21.15
C GLU A 162 5.50 5.53 20.86
N CYS A 163 4.52 4.77 21.31
CA CYS A 163 3.10 5.11 21.16
C CYS A 163 2.57 5.62 22.51
N GLY A 164 1.90 6.77 22.50
CA GLY A 164 1.26 7.40 23.67
C GLY A 164 -0.24 7.18 23.75
#